data_AF-A0A1G5DC28-F1
#
_entry.id   AF-A0A1G5DC28-F1
#
_cell.length_a   1.000
_cell.length_b   1.000
_cell.length_c   1.000
_cell.angle_alpha   90.00
_cell.angle_beta   90.00
_cell.angle_gamma   90.00
#
_symmetry.space_group_name_H-M   'P 1'
#
loop_
_entity.id
_entity.type
_entity.pdbx_description
1 polymer ?
#
loop_
_entity_poly.entity_id
_entity_poly.type
_entity_poly.pdbx_seq_one_letter_code
_entity_poly.pdbx_strand_id
1 'polypeptide(L)'
;MSHIAELPPRDMIAPDADGGSFLRGFVGSAVLLLAIDAVEPLFFGPGYFSGLTYHPFWIVILLAAVQHGLFVGLSVVGLATLLMDWPARPLGVDITAHYADVATAPAQWLLVALVVGLYRQHQLRQERMVRQAADRLQQVNQTLTDEIRRLDAYVVQTERMVAIAGSAPNSAMLAALDALARADAARRQDAFVAAARLCLPAPGAWLALEDGAFTLAAATQPEMRPPALSSEDVARDADWHTLPLDPPALGAAVMVDEALAGLILVQAPAAEAAGYEVAMDALRRALQDSLRAERHRPVLRLERPNRLLTYVRG
;
A
#
# COMPACT_ATOMS: atom_id res chain seq x y z
N MET A 1 0.50 2.89 -13.54
CA MET A 1 -0.31 3.78 -12.67
C MET A 1 -0.05 3.38 -11.22
N SER A 2 0.66 4.27 -10.53
CA SER A 2 1.16 4.14 -9.16
C SER A 2 0.01 4.22 -8.15
N HIS A 3 -0.39 3.09 -7.59
CA HIS A 3 -1.16 3.03 -6.35
C HIS A 3 -0.27 3.55 -5.21
N ILE A 4 -0.33 4.86 -4.98
CA ILE A 4 0.11 5.45 -3.72
C ILE A 4 -0.86 4.90 -2.67
N ALA A 5 -0.40 3.93 -1.90
CA ALA A 5 -1.08 3.47 -0.72
C ALA A 5 -1.21 4.68 0.23
N GLU A 6 -2.42 5.21 0.33
CA GLU A 6 -2.80 6.17 1.36
C GLU A 6 -2.48 5.53 2.72
N LEU A 7 -1.43 6.03 3.36
CA LEU A 7 -1.14 5.73 4.75
C LEU A 7 -2.38 6.13 5.57
N PRO A 8 -2.97 5.22 6.36
CA PRO A 8 -4.11 5.56 7.18
C PRO A 8 -3.74 6.71 8.12
N PRO A 9 -4.70 7.61 8.38
CA PRO A 9 -4.47 8.79 9.20
C PRO A 9 -3.94 8.36 10.56
N ARG A 10 -2.82 8.99 10.95
CA ARG A 10 -2.23 8.98 12.30
C ARG A 10 -3.30 8.70 13.34
N ASP A 11 -3.11 7.58 14.05
CA ASP A 11 -3.86 7.19 15.23
C ASP A 11 -4.30 8.44 16.00
N MET A 12 -5.60 8.70 15.91
CA MET A 12 -6.31 9.40 16.96
C MET A 12 -5.97 8.61 18.23
N ILE A 13 -5.16 9.23 19.08
CA ILE A 13 -4.88 8.80 20.45
C ILE A 13 -6.22 8.38 21.03
N ALA A 14 -6.45 7.07 21.15
CA ALA A 14 -7.61 6.56 21.85
C ALA A 14 -7.51 7.10 23.28
N PRO A 15 -8.41 8.02 23.71
CA PRO A 15 -8.56 8.26 25.12
C PRO A 15 -9.22 6.99 25.72
N ASP A 16 -9.03 6.78 27.01
CA ASP A 16 -9.83 5.85 27.82
C ASP A 16 -9.31 4.42 28.07
N ALA A 17 -7.99 4.24 28.15
CA ALA A 17 -7.40 3.11 28.90
C ALA A 17 -6.82 3.52 30.27
N ASP A 18 -6.35 4.77 30.44
CA ASP A 18 -5.68 5.19 31.67
C ASP A 18 -6.66 5.47 32.84
N GLY A 19 -7.91 5.91 32.55
CA GLY A 19 -8.89 6.31 33.57
C GLY A 19 -9.31 5.20 34.54
N GLY A 20 -9.47 3.97 34.05
CA GLY A 20 -9.82 2.83 34.90
C GLY A 20 -8.71 2.43 35.87
N SER A 21 -7.44 2.59 35.45
CA SER A 21 -6.28 2.33 36.30
C SER A 21 -6.11 3.38 37.40
N PHE A 22 -6.37 4.64 37.07
CA PHE A 22 -6.37 5.75 38.01
C PHE A 22 -7.46 5.56 39.07
N LEU A 23 -8.71 5.32 38.66
CA LEU A 23 -9.83 5.18 39.57
C LEU A 23 -9.64 4.00 40.52
N ARG A 24 -9.17 2.85 40.01
CA ARG A 24 -8.88 1.66 40.84
C ARG A 24 -7.77 1.94 41.84
N GLY A 25 -6.70 2.61 41.43
CA GLY A 25 -5.58 2.95 42.32
C GLY A 25 -5.96 3.97 43.39
N PHE A 26 -6.73 4.98 43.01
CA PHE A 26 -7.25 5.97 43.95
C PHE A 26 -8.20 5.33 44.97
N VAL A 27 -9.20 4.55 44.51
CA VAL A 27 -10.15 3.87 45.40
C VAL A 27 -9.43 2.91 46.36
N GLY A 28 -8.50 2.08 45.87
CA GLY A 28 -7.73 1.18 46.72
C GLY A 28 -6.93 1.92 47.79
N SER A 29 -6.26 3.02 47.41
CA SER A 29 -5.47 3.83 48.34
C SER A 29 -6.36 4.59 49.34
N ALA A 30 -7.51 5.09 48.91
CA ALA A 30 -8.48 5.76 49.76
C ALA A 30 -9.07 4.80 50.80
N VAL A 31 -9.41 3.57 50.39
CA VAL A 31 -9.87 2.52 51.32
C VAL A 31 -8.79 2.18 52.33
N LEU A 32 -7.51 2.09 51.92
CA LEU A 32 -6.40 1.83 52.82
C LEU A 32 -6.20 2.98 53.84
N LEU A 33 -6.32 4.23 53.39
CA LEU A 33 -6.29 5.40 54.29
C LEU A 33 -7.42 5.33 55.31
N LEU A 34 -8.66 5.11 54.86
CA LEU A 34 -9.82 4.99 55.76
C LEU A 34 -9.69 3.81 56.72
N ALA A 35 -9.06 2.71 56.29
CA ALA A 35 -8.81 1.58 57.18
C ALA A 35 -7.80 1.92 58.28
N ILE A 36 -6.74 2.67 57.97
CA ILE A 36 -5.76 3.14 58.96
C ILE A 36 -6.40 4.15 59.91
N ASP A 37 -7.19 5.08 59.38
CA ASP A 37 -7.94 6.06 60.16
C ASP A 37 -8.91 5.37 61.14
N ALA A 38 -9.67 4.38 60.66
CA ALA A 38 -10.62 3.62 61.48
C ALA A 38 -9.96 2.72 62.53
N VAL A 39 -8.69 2.35 62.36
CA VAL A 39 -7.93 1.55 63.36
C VAL A 39 -7.64 2.38 64.62
N GLU A 40 -7.49 3.70 64.51
CA GLU A 40 -7.21 4.58 65.65
C GLU A 40 -8.28 4.49 66.75
N PRO A 41 -9.57 4.83 66.49
CA PRO A 41 -10.60 4.78 67.52
C PRO A 41 -10.90 3.35 67.97
N LEU A 42 -10.64 2.34 67.13
CA LEU A 42 -11.01 0.95 67.41
C LEU A 42 -10.00 0.24 68.32
N PHE A 43 -8.71 0.58 68.23
CA PHE A 43 -7.65 -0.12 68.97
C PHE A 43 -6.89 0.75 69.96
N PHE A 44 -6.70 2.04 69.68
CA PHE A 44 -5.79 2.91 70.45
C PHE A 44 -6.50 4.06 71.17
N GLY A 45 -7.75 4.36 70.78
CA GLY A 45 -8.52 5.47 71.30
C GLY A 45 -8.30 6.76 70.49
N PRO A 46 -9.26 7.71 70.54
CA PRO A 46 -9.22 8.92 69.72
C PRO A 46 -8.03 9.82 70.08
N GLY A 47 -7.29 10.30 69.08
CA GLY A 47 -6.18 11.24 69.25
C GLY A 47 -4.83 10.59 69.57
N TYR A 48 -4.69 9.27 69.42
CA TYR A 48 -3.41 8.59 69.55
C TYR A 48 -2.44 8.99 68.43
N PHE A 49 -2.92 9.11 67.18
CA PHE A 49 -2.07 9.42 66.03
C PHE A 49 -1.61 10.88 65.99
N SER A 50 -2.37 11.81 66.58
CA SER A 50 -1.96 13.22 66.67
C SER A 50 -0.74 13.45 67.58
N GLY A 51 -0.45 12.50 68.49
CA GLY A 51 0.73 12.53 69.36
C GLY A 51 2.00 11.96 68.73
N LEU A 52 1.93 11.32 67.56
CA LEU A 52 3.09 10.73 66.89
C LEU A 52 3.83 11.78 66.05
N THR A 53 5.15 11.81 66.19
CA THR A 53 6.04 12.66 65.36
C THR A 53 5.91 12.34 63.87
N TYR A 54 5.52 11.11 63.52
CA TYR A 54 5.32 10.68 62.13
C TYR A 54 3.96 10.00 61.98
N HIS A 55 3.03 10.65 61.29
CA HIS A 55 1.71 10.09 60.99
C HIS A 55 1.81 8.93 59.99
N PRO A 56 1.17 7.78 60.23
CA PRO A 56 1.32 6.56 59.40
C PRO A 56 0.86 6.71 57.94
N PHE A 57 0.14 7.79 57.61
CA PHE A 57 -0.34 8.08 56.26
C PHE A 57 0.77 8.22 55.21
N TRP A 58 2.01 8.54 55.61
CA TRP A 58 3.14 8.65 54.69
C TRP A 58 3.40 7.33 53.92
N ILE A 59 3.14 6.17 54.55
CA ILE A 59 3.34 4.85 53.93
C ILE A 59 2.33 4.66 52.79
N VAL A 60 1.06 5.01 53.02
CA VAL A 60 0.00 4.88 52.02
C VAL A 60 0.23 5.80 50.84
N ILE A 61 0.62 7.03 51.12
CA ILE A 61 0.95 8.04 50.11
C ILE A 61 2.12 7.57 49.23
N LEU A 62 3.18 7.06 49.86
CA LEU A 62 4.34 6.52 49.15
C LEU A 62 3.93 5.33 48.28
N LEU A 63 3.15 4.40 48.85
CA LEU A 63 2.69 3.21 48.15
C LEU A 63 1.83 3.58 46.93
N ALA A 64 0.90 4.54 47.10
CA ALA A 64 0.06 5.05 46.02
C ALA A 64 0.89 5.70 44.90
N ALA A 65 1.88 6.52 45.26
CA ALA A 65 2.78 7.16 44.31
C ALA A 65 3.66 6.16 43.54
N VAL A 66 4.14 5.10 44.20
CA VAL A 66 4.94 4.03 43.58
C VAL A 66 4.10 3.13 42.67
N GLN A 67 2.91 2.74 43.11
CA GLN A 67 2.11 1.76 42.38
C GLN A 67 1.36 2.39 41.21
N HIS A 68 0.79 3.57 41.42
CA HIS A 68 -0.13 4.20 40.49
C HIS A 68 0.39 5.52 39.90
N GLY A 69 1.58 5.94 40.30
CA GLY A 69 2.27 7.11 39.76
C GLY A 69 1.86 8.42 40.43
N LEU A 70 2.33 9.53 39.86
CA LEU A 70 2.26 10.86 40.46
C LEU A 70 0.84 11.33 40.77
N PHE A 71 -0.08 11.24 39.81
CA PHE A 71 -1.43 11.81 39.97
C PHE A 71 -2.21 11.15 41.11
N VAL A 72 -2.17 9.81 41.21
CA VAL A 72 -2.83 9.09 42.30
C VAL A 72 -2.17 9.43 43.64
N GLY A 73 -0.84 9.47 43.70
CA GLY A 73 -0.11 9.90 44.90
C GLY A 73 -0.54 11.30 45.39
N LEU A 74 -0.64 12.27 44.48
CA LEU A 74 -1.09 13.64 44.81
C LEU A 74 -2.55 13.67 45.32
N SER A 75 -3.45 12.93 44.68
CA SER A 75 -4.84 12.83 45.14
C SER A 75 -4.94 12.22 46.54
N VAL A 76 -4.12 11.22 46.83
CA VAL A 76 -4.04 10.56 48.14
C VAL A 76 -3.44 11.48 49.20
N VAL A 77 -2.43 12.31 48.87
CA VAL A 77 -1.93 13.37 49.78
C VAL A 77 -3.04 14.35 50.13
N GLY A 78 -3.82 14.80 49.13
CA GLY A 78 -4.95 15.70 49.36
C GLY A 78 -6.00 15.08 50.29
N LEU A 79 -6.35 13.82 50.06
CA LEU A 79 -7.29 13.08 50.91
C LEU A 79 -6.76 12.90 52.33
N ALA A 80 -5.50 12.52 52.50
CA ALA A 80 -4.86 12.38 53.80
C ALA A 80 -4.79 13.72 54.56
N THR A 81 -4.59 14.83 53.85
CA THR A 81 -4.59 16.18 54.44
C THR A 81 -5.98 16.59 54.92
N LEU A 82 -7.04 16.14 54.25
CA LEU A 82 -8.43 16.36 54.66
C LEU A 82 -8.85 15.48 55.84
N LEU A 83 -8.35 14.25 55.90
CA LEU A 83 -8.60 13.30 57.00
C LEU A 83 -7.74 13.57 58.23
N MET A 84 -6.67 14.34 58.10
CA MET A 84 -5.82 14.69 59.22
C MET A 84 -6.57 15.57 60.21
N ASP A 85 -6.69 15.12 61.46
CA ASP A 85 -7.24 15.91 62.55
C ASP A 85 -6.34 17.13 62.81
N TRP A 86 -6.81 18.31 62.42
CA TRP A 86 -6.08 19.55 62.61
C TRP A 86 -6.10 19.92 64.10
N PRO A 87 -4.94 20.02 64.77
CA PRO A 87 -4.89 20.33 66.19
C PRO A 87 -5.55 21.68 66.46
N ALA A 88 -6.42 21.73 67.46
CA ALA A 88 -7.08 22.97 67.85
C ALA A 88 -6.04 23.99 68.34
N ARG A 89 -6.11 25.21 67.80
CA ARG A 89 -5.16 26.28 68.11
C ARG A 89 -5.21 26.65 69.61
N PRO A 90 -4.07 26.67 70.33
CA PRO A 90 -4.02 27.21 71.68
C PRO A 90 -4.22 28.73 71.69
N LEU A 91 -4.99 29.23 72.66
CA LEU A 91 -5.18 30.66 72.86
C LEU A 91 -3.84 31.34 73.20
N GLY A 92 -3.47 32.39 72.46
CA GLY A 92 -2.25 33.18 72.70
C GLY A 92 -1.05 32.88 71.79
N VAL A 93 -1.13 31.90 70.88
CA VAL A 93 -0.09 31.62 69.87
C VAL A 93 -0.37 32.39 68.58
N ASP A 94 0.67 32.88 67.89
CA ASP A 94 0.54 33.52 66.58
C ASP A 94 -0.13 32.58 65.56
N ILE A 95 -1.08 33.12 64.79
CA ILE A 95 -1.83 32.41 63.74
C ILE A 95 -0.85 31.85 62.71
N THR A 96 0.11 32.67 62.28
CA THR A 96 0.98 32.32 61.15
C THR A 96 1.94 31.19 61.51
N ALA A 97 2.54 31.23 62.70
CA ALA A 97 3.45 30.21 63.18
C ALA A 97 2.75 28.84 63.38
N HIS A 98 1.54 28.83 63.96
CA HIS A 98 0.82 27.58 64.21
C HIS A 98 0.43 26.85 62.92
N TYR A 99 -0.08 27.55 61.91
CA TYR A 99 -0.42 26.92 60.64
C TYR A 99 0.80 26.53 59.81
N ALA A 100 1.91 27.28 59.91
CA ALA A 100 3.16 26.92 59.25
C ALA A 100 3.70 25.58 59.74
N ASP A 101 3.69 25.35 61.06
CA ASP A 101 4.14 24.09 61.65
C ASP A 101 3.25 22.91 61.28
N VAL A 102 1.91 23.07 61.30
CA VAL A 102 0.99 21.99 60.94
C VAL A 102 1.06 21.66 59.44
N ALA A 103 1.32 22.65 58.58
CA ALA A 103 1.48 22.44 57.15
C ALA A 103 2.78 21.71 56.75
N THR A 104 3.75 21.56 57.67
CA THR A 104 5.01 20.86 57.37
C THR A 104 4.81 19.40 57.01
N ALA A 105 3.91 18.68 57.69
CA ALA A 105 3.71 17.25 57.44
C ALA A 105 3.08 16.98 56.05
N PRO A 106 1.99 17.65 55.66
CA PRO A 106 1.46 17.55 54.29
C PRO A 106 2.47 17.98 53.22
N ALA A 107 3.28 19.02 53.49
CA ALA A 107 4.32 19.48 52.56
C ALA A 107 5.41 18.42 52.34
N GLN A 108 5.84 17.74 53.41
CA GLN A 108 6.79 16.63 53.32
C GLN A 108 6.21 15.44 52.53
N TRP A 109 4.96 15.07 52.78
CA TRP A 109 4.30 14.00 52.03
C TRP A 109 4.17 14.33 50.54
N LEU A 110 3.80 15.58 50.24
CA LEU A 110 3.71 16.06 48.86
C LEU A 110 5.06 16.00 48.16
N LEU A 111 6.14 16.44 48.82
CA LEU A 111 7.49 16.38 48.27
C LEU A 111 7.91 14.94 47.96
N VAL A 112 7.69 14.01 48.90
CA VAL A 112 8.02 12.59 48.73
C VAL A 112 7.19 11.97 47.62
N ALA A 113 5.88 12.20 47.61
CA ALA A 113 4.97 11.71 46.56
C ALA A 113 5.35 12.27 45.19
N LEU A 114 5.80 13.53 45.13
CA LEU A 114 6.24 14.18 43.90
C LEU A 114 7.51 13.53 43.36
N VAL A 115 8.56 13.40 44.18
CA VAL A 115 9.84 12.81 43.75
C VAL A 115 9.66 11.36 43.30
N VAL A 116 8.98 10.56 44.11
CA VAL A 116 8.78 9.13 43.85
C VAL A 116 7.81 8.91 42.70
N GLY A 117 6.70 9.66 42.67
CA GLY A 117 5.71 9.62 41.60
C GLY A 117 6.29 10.04 40.25
N LEU A 118 7.14 11.07 40.22
CA LEU A 118 7.81 11.53 39.00
C LEU A 118 8.83 10.51 38.50
N TYR A 119 9.63 9.93 39.40
CA TYR A 119 10.56 8.86 39.04
C TYR A 119 9.83 7.65 38.46
N ARG A 120 8.74 7.22 39.10
CA ARG A 120 7.90 6.12 38.61
C ARG A 120 7.27 6.46 37.26
N GLN A 121 6.75 7.68 37.09
CA GLN A 121 6.16 8.11 35.82
C GLN A 121 7.21 8.14 34.70
N HIS A 122 8.45 8.51 35.01
CA HIS A 122 9.56 8.44 34.08
C HIS A 122 9.86 7.00 33.66
N GLN A 123 9.95 6.06 34.61
CA GLN A 123 10.12 4.64 34.31
C GLN A 123 9.00 4.09 33.41
N LEU A 124 7.73 4.38 33.75
CA LEU A 124 6.59 3.94 32.96
C LEU A 124 6.63 4.49 31.53
N ARG A 125 7.06 5.75 31.35
CA ARG A 125 7.24 6.33 30.01
C ARG A 125 8.36 5.63 29.24
N GLN A 126 9.48 5.35 29.88
CA GLN A 126 10.59 4.63 29.25
C GLN A 126 10.18 3.21 28.84
N GLU A 127 9.50 2.48 29.72
CA GLU A 127 8.96 1.16 29.40
C GLU A 127 7.99 1.19 28.22
N ARG A 128 7.08 2.18 28.19
CA ARG A 128 6.14 2.38 27.08
C ARG A 128 6.88 2.66 25.77
N MET A 129 7.90 3.52 25.80
CA MET A 129 8.71 3.84 24.61
C MET A 129 9.45 2.60 24.08
N VAL A 130 10.06 1.80 24.96
CA VAL A 130 10.77 0.58 24.57
C VAL A 130 9.80 -0.45 23.99
N ARG A 131 8.62 -0.64 24.59
CA ARG A 131 7.59 -1.53 24.05
C ARG A 131 7.09 -1.09 22.68
N GLN A 132 6.79 0.20 22.52
CA GLN A 132 6.38 0.76 21.22
C GLN A 132 7.46 0.58 20.15
N ALA A 133 8.73 0.73 20.51
CA ALA A 133 9.84 0.47 19.60
C ALA A 133 9.90 -1.02 19.20
N ALA A 134 9.78 -1.93 20.15
CA ALA A 134 9.76 -3.37 19.89
C ALA A 134 8.58 -3.78 18.98
N ASP A 135 7.37 -3.28 19.27
CA ASP A 135 6.17 -3.55 18.47
C ASP A 135 6.35 -3.04 17.02
N ARG A 136 6.91 -1.84 16.86
CA ARG A 136 7.21 -1.26 15.55
C ARG A 136 8.22 -2.11 14.77
N LEU A 137 9.29 -2.58 15.41
CA LEU A 137 10.27 -3.45 14.77
C LEU A 137 9.64 -4.80 14.38
N GLN A 138 8.75 -5.34 15.19
CA GLN A 138 8.04 -6.57 14.88
C GLN A 138 7.13 -6.40 13.66
N GLN A 139 6.38 -5.29 13.58
CA GLN A 139 5.55 -4.97 12.41
C GLN A 139 6.38 -4.85 11.13
N VAL A 140 7.51 -4.12 11.18
CA VAL A 140 8.41 -3.99 10.01
C VAL A 140 8.94 -5.35 9.55
N ASN A 141 9.36 -6.21 10.47
CA ASN A 141 9.82 -7.56 10.12
C ASN A 141 8.72 -8.41 9.49
N GLN A 142 7.48 -8.30 9.96
CA GLN A 142 6.34 -9.01 9.37
C GLN A 142 6.11 -8.53 7.93
N THR A 143 6.07 -7.21 7.70
CA THR A 143 5.91 -6.66 6.35
C THR A 143 7.04 -7.10 5.41
N LEU A 144 8.30 -7.08 5.87
CA LEU A 144 9.43 -7.55 5.06
C LEU A 144 9.32 -9.03 4.72
N THR A 145 8.88 -9.86 5.69
CA THR A 145 8.70 -11.30 5.46
C THR A 145 7.61 -11.56 4.41
N ASP A 146 6.52 -10.80 4.46
CA ASP A 146 5.42 -10.94 3.51
C ASP A 146 5.83 -10.50 2.09
N GLU A 147 6.59 -9.40 1.97
CA GLU A 147 7.13 -8.97 0.67
C GLU A 147 8.16 -9.95 0.10
N ILE A 148 9.02 -10.53 0.93
CA ILE A 148 9.95 -11.59 0.50
C ILE A 148 9.18 -12.80 -0.05
N ARG A 149 8.16 -13.27 0.67
CA ARG A 149 7.31 -14.39 0.21
C ARG A 149 6.62 -14.08 -1.12
N ARG A 150 6.18 -12.84 -1.29
CA ARG A 150 5.55 -12.38 -2.54
C ARG A 150 6.54 -12.39 -3.71
N LEU A 151 7.76 -11.90 -3.49
CA LEU A 151 8.82 -11.94 -4.49
C LEU A 151 9.21 -13.39 -4.86
N ASP A 152 9.34 -14.27 -3.87
CA ASP A 152 9.61 -15.69 -4.10
C ASP A 152 8.52 -16.36 -4.94
N ALA A 153 7.25 -16.07 -4.65
CA ALA A 153 6.13 -16.58 -5.44
C ALA A 153 6.18 -16.09 -6.90
N TYR A 154 6.56 -14.83 -7.11
CA TYR A 154 6.71 -14.24 -8.43
C TYR A 154 7.87 -14.88 -9.21
N VAL A 155 9.00 -15.14 -8.55
CA VAL A 155 10.15 -15.86 -9.15
C VAL A 155 9.73 -17.27 -9.57
N VAL A 156 9.08 -18.03 -8.68
CA VAL A 156 8.62 -19.39 -9.02
C VAL A 156 7.63 -19.38 -10.18
N GLN A 157 6.74 -18.39 -10.25
CA GLN A 157 5.80 -18.25 -11.35
C GLN A 157 6.51 -17.96 -12.68
N THR A 158 7.47 -17.04 -12.68
CA THR A 158 8.24 -16.69 -13.89
C THR A 158 9.15 -17.83 -14.33
N GLU A 159 9.78 -18.55 -13.40
CA GLU A 159 10.54 -19.78 -13.70
C GLU A 159 9.66 -20.84 -14.35
N ARG A 160 8.44 -21.07 -13.85
CA ARG A 160 7.48 -21.99 -14.48
C ARG A 160 7.10 -21.55 -15.88
N MET A 161 6.83 -20.26 -16.07
CA MET A 161 6.53 -19.71 -17.39
C MET A 161 7.68 -19.93 -18.37
N VAL A 162 8.94 -19.72 -17.93
CA VAL A 162 10.14 -19.97 -18.73
C VAL A 162 10.34 -21.46 -19.02
N ALA A 163 10.11 -22.34 -18.05
CA ALA A 163 10.24 -23.79 -18.24
C ALA A 163 9.20 -24.35 -19.22
N ILE A 164 7.96 -23.84 -19.19
CA ILE A 164 6.91 -24.18 -20.15
C ILE A 164 7.24 -23.60 -21.53
N ALA A 165 7.71 -22.34 -21.57
CA ALA A 165 8.17 -21.66 -22.77
C ALA A 165 9.39 -22.33 -23.45
N GLY A 166 10.25 -23.00 -22.68
CA GLY A 166 11.44 -23.69 -23.19
C GLY A 166 11.18 -25.01 -23.90
N SER A 167 9.94 -25.53 -23.84
CA SER A 167 9.55 -26.73 -24.58
C SER A 167 9.00 -26.31 -25.95
N ALA A 168 9.59 -26.81 -27.04
CA ALA A 168 9.21 -26.85 -28.47
C ALA A 168 8.42 -25.69 -29.18
N PRO A 169 7.19 -25.29 -28.81
CA PRO A 169 6.43 -24.21 -29.48
C PRO A 169 7.12 -22.84 -29.67
N ASN A 170 8.00 -22.40 -28.78
CA ASN A 170 8.50 -21.02 -28.81
C ASN A 170 9.54 -20.73 -29.90
N SER A 171 10.36 -21.70 -30.30
CA SER A 171 11.29 -21.49 -31.42
C SER A 171 10.54 -21.34 -32.75
N ALA A 172 9.43 -22.09 -32.93
CA ALA A 172 8.57 -21.96 -34.09
C ALA A 172 7.83 -20.61 -34.09
N MET A 173 7.35 -20.17 -32.93
CA MET A 173 6.72 -18.86 -32.76
C MET A 173 7.69 -17.71 -33.12
N LEU A 174 8.91 -17.72 -32.57
CA LEU A 174 9.93 -16.71 -32.86
C LEU A 174 10.35 -16.71 -34.33
N ALA A 175 10.50 -17.89 -34.94
CA ALA A 175 10.80 -18.01 -36.36
C ALA A 175 9.67 -17.45 -37.25
N ALA A 176 8.41 -17.66 -36.88
CA ALA A 176 7.27 -17.11 -37.59
C ALA A 176 7.17 -15.58 -37.45
N LEU A 177 7.48 -15.03 -36.28
CA LEU A 177 7.56 -13.58 -36.07
C LEU A 177 8.71 -12.93 -36.86
N ASP A 178 9.90 -13.54 -36.90
CA ASP A 178 11.02 -13.05 -37.73
C ASP A 178 10.69 -13.16 -39.23
N ALA A 179 10.01 -14.23 -39.65
CA ALA A 179 9.53 -14.39 -41.02
C ALA A 179 8.51 -13.31 -41.40
N LEU A 180 7.58 -12.96 -40.48
CA LEU A 180 6.65 -11.84 -40.66
C LEU A 180 7.41 -10.51 -40.76
N ALA A 181 8.34 -10.24 -39.86
CA ALA A 181 9.11 -8.99 -39.84
C ALA A 181 9.90 -8.74 -41.12
N ARG A 182 10.34 -9.81 -41.81
CA ARG A 182 11.10 -9.72 -43.07
C ARG A 182 10.24 -9.92 -44.33
N ALA A 183 8.95 -10.18 -44.20
CA ALA A 183 8.08 -10.45 -45.34
C ALA A 183 7.94 -9.20 -46.23
N ASP A 184 7.95 -9.42 -47.55
CA ASP A 184 7.58 -8.41 -48.54
C ASP A 184 6.06 -8.39 -48.74
N ALA A 185 5.53 -7.39 -49.46
CA ALA A 185 4.08 -7.22 -49.65
C ALA A 185 3.38 -8.48 -50.18
N ALA A 186 4.03 -9.25 -51.06
CA ALA A 186 3.47 -10.46 -51.63
C ALA A 186 3.31 -11.61 -50.61
N ARG A 187 4.19 -11.68 -49.59
CA ARG A 187 4.20 -12.78 -48.60
C ARG A 187 3.70 -12.38 -47.23
N ARG A 188 3.47 -11.09 -46.99
CA ARG A 188 3.09 -10.55 -45.68
C ARG A 188 1.80 -11.15 -45.15
N GLN A 189 0.80 -11.36 -46.00
CA GLN A 189 -0.47 -11.95 -45.61
C GLN A 189 -0.27 -13.39 -45.08
N ASP A 190 0.45 -14.22 -45.83
CA ASP A 190 0.74 -15.61 -45.42
C ASP A 190 1.60 -15.69 -44.16
N ALA A 191 2.64 -14.85 -44.07
CA ALA A 191 3.52 -14.78 -42.90
C ALA A 191 2.76 -14.31 -41.65
N PHE A 192 1.83 -13.36 -41.81
CA PHE A 192 0.97 -12.90 -40.72
C PHE A 192 0.08 -14.03 -40.22
N VAL A 193 -0.60 -14.76 -41.13
CA VAL A 193 -1.46 -15.89 -40.75
C VAL A 193 -0.67 -16.97 -40.02
N ALA A 194 0.54 -17.29 -40.50
CA ALA A 194 1.40 -18.28 -39.86
C ALA A 194 1.83 -17.86 -38.44
N ALA A 195 2.27 -16.61 -38.27
CA ALA A 195 2.65 -16.08 -36.97
C ALA A 195 1.45 -15.97 -36.02
N ALA A 196 0.32 -15.46 -36.51
CA ALA A 196 -0.91 -15.30 -35.74
C ALA A 196 -1.44 -16.64 -35.20
N ARG A 197 -1.41 -17.72 -36.00
CA ARG A 197 -1.83 -19.06 -35.56
C ARG A 197 -0.95 -19.65 -34.45
N LEU A 198 0.31 -19.22 -34.37
CA LEU A 198 1.26 -19.69 -33.35
C LEU A 198 1.24 -18.82 -32.09
N CYS A 199 1.02 -17.50 -32.24
CA CYS A 199 1.05 -16.55 -31.15
C CYS A 199 -0.31 -16.38 -30.45
N LEU A 200 -1.41 -16.52 -31.20
CA LEU A 200 -2.75 -16.25 -30.71
C LEU A 200 -3.52 -17.56 -30.48
N PRO A 201 -4.03 -17.79 -29.26
CA PRO A 201 -4.89 -18.95 -29.00
C PRO A 201 -6.31 -18.80 -29.58
N ALA A 202 -6.67 -17.61 -30.08
CA ALA A 202 -7.96 -17.31 -30.67
C ALA A 202 -7.83 -16.75 -32.11
N PRO A 203 -8.91 -16.78 -32.91
CA PRO A 203 -8.87 -16.29 -34.28
C PRO A 203 -8.50 -14.80 -34.35
N GLY A 204 -7.55 -14.46 -35.22
CA GLY A 204 -7.08 -13.10 -35.43
C GLY A 204 -7.16 -12.66 -36.90
N ALA A 205 -7.28 -11.36 -37.11
CA ALA A 205 -7.23 -10.73 -38.43
C ALA A 205 -6.37 -9.47 -38.41
N TRP A 206 -5.78 -9.17 -39.56
CA TRP A 206 -5.15 -7.90 -39.84
C TRP A 206 -5.99 -7.15 -40.87
N LEU A 207 -6.41 -5.95 -40.49
CA LEU A 207 -7.07 -4.99 -41.34
C LEU A 207 -6.04 -3.95 -41.80
N ALA A 208 -5.88 -3.77 -43.11
CA ALA A 208 -5.08 -2.68 -43.68
C ALA A 208 -5.96 -1.43 -43.80
N LEU A 209 -5.36 -0.24 -43.64
CA LEU A 209 -6.06 1.01 -43.88
C LEU A 209 -5.81 1.46 -45.33
N GLU A 210 -6.86 1.42 -46.17
CA GLU A 210 -6.84 1.83 -47.57
C GLU A 210 -7.91 2.91 -47.80
N ASP A 211 -7.50 4.07 -48.33
CA ASP A 211 -8.39 5.21 -48.60
C ASP A 211 -9.28 5.65 -47.40
N GLY A 212 -8.76 5.48 -46.18
CA GLY A 212 -9.46 5.83 -44.94
C GLY A 212 -10.46 4.78 -44.43
N ALA A 213 -10.59 3.64 -45.13
CA ALA A 213 -11.41 2.51 -44.73
C ALA A 213 -10.52 1.29 -44.38
N PHE A 214 -10.93 0.52 -43.38
CA PHE A 214 -10.25 -0.73 -43.04
C PHE A 214 -10.69 -1.86 -43.98
N THR A 215 -9.74 -2.43 -44.72
CA THR A 215 -9.94 -3.59 -45.59
C THR A 215 -9.28 -4.82 -44.98
N LEU A 216 -9.90 -6.00 -45.13
CA LEU A 216 -9.34 -7.24 -44.60
C LEU A 216 -8.11 -7.64 -45.42
N ALA A 217 -6.92 -7.52 -44.84
CA ALA A 217 -5.68 -7.89 -45.49
C ALA A 217 -5.36 -9.38 -45.27
N ALA A 218 -5.54 -9.88 -44.06
CA ALA A 218 -5.29 -11.28 -43.73
C ALA A 218 -6.14 -11.73 -42.54
N ALA A 219 -6.54 -13.00 -42.52
CA ALA A 219 -7.28 -13.59 -41.40
C ALA A 219 -6.82 -15.03 -41.15
N THR A 220 -6.74 -15.43 -39.88
CA THR A 220 -6.40 -16.81 -39.51
C THR A 220 -7.50 -17.79 -39.91
N GLN A 221 -8.75 -17.31 -39.99
CA GLN A 221 -9.93 -18.03 -40.44
C GLN A 221 -10.57 -17.33 -41.65
N PRO A 222 -10.94 -18.06 -42.71
CA PRO A 222 -11.51 -17.49 -43.94
C PRO A 222 -12.91 -16.90 -43.76
N GLU A 223 -13.63 -17.32 -42.71
CA GLU A 223 -15.01 -16.89 -42.43
C GLU A 223 -15.08 -15.59 -41.62
N MET A 224 -13.94 -15.06 -41.16
CA MET A 224 -13.91 -13.85 -40.36
C MET A 224 -14.30 -12.64 -41.22
N ARG A 225 -15.46 -12.05 -40.91
CA ARG A 225 -15.92 -10.84 -41.59
C ARG A 225 -15.24 -9.60 -40.99
N PRO A 226 -14.71 -8.68 -41.81
CA PRO A 226 -14.18 -7.44 -41.30
C PRO A 226 -15.32 -6.63 -40.64
N PRO A 227 -15.15 -6.16 -39.41
CA PRO A 227 -16.10 -5.23 -38.83
C PRO A 227 -16.04 -3.90 -39.61
N ALA A 228 -17.20 -3.27 -39.80
CA ALA A 228 -17.27 -1.93 -40.36
C ALA A 228 -16.80 -0.92 -39.30
N LEU A 229 -15.50 -0.65 -39.26
CA LEU A 229 -14.88 0.32 -38.34
C LEU A 229 -14.46 1.56 -39.13
N SER A 230 -14.74 2.75 -38.60
CA SER A 230 -14.16 3.99 -39.10
C SER A 230 -12.74 4.17 -38.53
N SER A 231 -11.87 4.85 -39.27
CA SER A 231 -10.54 5.24 -38.76
C SER A 231 -10.61 6.20 -37.56
N GLU A 232 -11.74 6.87 -37.36
CA GLU A 232 -11.99 7.75 -36.21
C GLU A 232 -12.32 6.96 -34.93
N ASP A 233 -12.88 5.75 -35.06
CA ASP A 233 -13.28 4.91 -33.92
C ASP A 233 -12.08 4.19 -33.29
N VAL A 234 -10.96 4.11 -34.03
CA VAL A 234 -9.72 3.49 -33.57
C VAL A 234 -8.88 4.57 -32.90
N ALA A 235 -8.75 4.48 -31.58
CA ALA A 235 -7.82 5.32 -30.84
C ALA A 235 -6.41 5.15 -31.43
N ARG A 236 -5.79 6.28 -31.78
CA ARG A 236 -4.44 6.34 -32.37
C ARG A 236 -3.33 6.07 -31.36
N ASP A 237 -3.69 5.79 -30.12
CA ASP A 237 -2.73 5.51 -29.08
C ASP A 237 -2.13 4.11 -29.29
N ALA A 238 -0.91 3.91 -28.81
CA ALA A 238 -0.21 2.63 -28.97
C ALA A 238 -0.80 1.50 -28.11
N ASP A 239 -1.85 1.80 -27.35
CA ASP A 239 -2.49 0.94 -26.38
C ASP A 239 -3.56 0.04 -27.00
N TRP A 240 -3.89 -1.03 -26.29
CA TRP A 240 -4.90 -2.01 -26.67
C TRP A 240 -6.29 -1.46 -26.40
N HIS A 241 -7.23 -1.76 -27.29
CA HIS A 241 -8.62 -1.37 -27.09
C HIS A 241 -9.54 -2.57 -27.26
N THR A 242 -10.45 -2.74 -26.30
CA THR A 242 -11.56 -3.68 -26.43
C THR A 242 -12.61 -3.04 -27.32
N LEU A 243 -12.83 -3.63 -28.49
CA LEU A 243 -13.84 -3.18 -29.43
C LEU A 243 -15.16 -3.88 -29.10
N PRO A 244 -16.29 -3.14 -29.07
CA PRO A 244 -17.62 -3.66 -28.77
C PRO A 244 -18.20 -4.40 -29.99
N LEU A 245 -17.48 -5.42 -30.45
CA LEU A 245 -17.94 -6.34 -31.48
C LEU A 245 -18.72 -7.49 -30.82
N ASP A 246 -19.53 -8.19 -31.61
CA ASP A 246 -20.20 -9.42 -31.19
C ASP A 246 -19.64 -10.59 -32.03
N PRO A 247 -18.71 -11.41 -31.50
CA PRO A 247 -18.12 -11.37 -30.16
C PRO A 247 -17.10 -10.24 -29.93
N PRO A 248 -16.81 -9.85 -28.68
CA PRO A 248 -15.86 -8.77 -28.37
C PRO A 248 -14.47 -9.11 -28.90
N ALA A 249 -13.76 -8.08 -29.39
CA ALA A 249 -12.43 -8.25 -29.96
C ALA A 249 -11.43 -7.32 -29.30
N LEU A 250 -10.20 -7.81 -29.12
CA LEU A 250 -9.07 -6.99 -28.74
C LEU A 250 -8.43 -6.40 -30.02
N GLY A 251 -8.32 -5.08 -30.09
CA GLY A 251 -7.73 -4.35 -31.19
C GLY A 251 -6.36 -3.77 -30.82
N ALA A 252 -5.42 -3.82 -31.75
CA ALA A 252 -4.12 -3.16 -31.63
C ALA A 252 -3.77 -2.37 -32.89
N ALA A 253 -3.57 -1.07 -32.74
CA ALA A 253 -3.22 -0.20 -33.84
C ALA A 253 -1.80 -0.48 -34.37
N VAL A 254 -1.67 -0.61 -35.69
CA VAL A 254 -0.40 -0.81 -36.38
C VAL A 254 0.03 0.53 -36.94
N MET A 255 1.09 1.12 -36.36
CA MET A 255 1.58 2.45 -36.71
C MET A 255 2.90 2.35 -37.49
N VAL A 256 3.03 3.11 -38.59
CA VAL A 256 4.26 3.20 -39.39
C VAL A 256 4.60 4.68 -39.58
N ASP A 257 5.70 5.11 -38.96
CA ASP A 257 6.16 6.50 -38.95
C ASP A 257 5.06 7.48 -38.49
N GLU A 258 4.42 7.15 -37.36
CA GLU A 258 3.29 7.90 -36.78
C GLU A 258 1.97 7.89 -37.60
N ALA A 259 1.95 7.25 -38.77
CA ALA A 259 0.72 7.04 -39.53
C ALA A 259 0.08 5.69 -39.20
N LEU A 260 -1.24 5.68 -39.01
CA LEU A 260 -2.01 4.45 -38.86
C LEU A 260 -1.98 3.67 -40.17
N ALA A 261 -1.39 2.48 -40.15
CA ALA A 261 -1.26 1.60 -41.30
C ALA A 261 -2.29 0.46 -41.30
N GLY A 262 -2.82 0.11 -40.12
CA GLY A 262 -3.79 -0.97 -39.99
C GLY A 262 -4.18 -1.26 -38.54
N LEU A 263 -4.97 -2.30 -38.35
CA LEU A 263 -5.46 -2.77 -37.06
C LEU A 263 -5.34 -4.29 -37.00
N ILE A 264 -4.76 -4.83 -35.93
CA ILE A 264 -4.82 -6.26 -35.64
C ILE A 264 -5.99 -6.49 -34.69
N LEU A 265 -6.86 -7.45 -35.02
CA LEU A 265 -8.02 -7.84 -34.25
C LEU A 265 -7.89 -9.28 -33.79
N VAL A 266 -8.29 -9.56 -32.55
CA VAL A 266 -8.40 -10.92 -32.02
C VAL A 266 -9.75 -11.10 -31.37
N GLN A 267 -10.52 -12.09 -31.82
CA GLN A 267 -11.80 -12.43 -31.21
C GLN A 267 -11.53 -13.25 -29.95
N ALA A 268 -11.62 -12.62 -28.78
CA ALA A 268 -11.37 -13.27 -27.51
C ALA A 268 -12.46 -12.93 -26.49
N PRO A 269 -12.90 -13.88 -25.65
CA PRO A 269 -13.79 -13.56 -24.55
C PRO A 269 -13.13 -12.55 -23.62
N ALA A 270 -13.89 -11.54 -23.16
CA ALA A 270 -13.36 -10.44 -22.34
C ALA A 270 -12.58 -10.91 -21.08
N ALA A 271 -12.90 -12.09 -20.55
CA ALA A 271 -12.25 -12.69 -19.39
C ALA A 271 -10.78 -13.11 -19.63
N GLU A 272 -10.37 -13.32 -20.89
CA GLU A 272 -9.03 -13.82 -21.21
C GLU A 272 -8.10 -12.75 -21.80
N ALA A 273 -8.59 -11.52 -22.00
CA ALA A 273 -7.90 -10.43 -22.68
C ALA A 273 -6.47 -10.16 -22.18
N ALA A 274 -6.24 -10.24 -20.86
CA ALA A 274 -4.94 -9.96 -20.24
C ALA A 274 -3.81 -10.92 -20.67
N GLY A 275 -4.14 -12.11 -21.18
CA GLY A 275 -3.15 -13.08 -21.65
C GLY A 275 -2.63 -12.82 -23.07
N TYR A 276 -3.34 -12.00 -23.86
CA TYR A 276 -3.04 -11.81 -25.29
C TYR A 276 -2.12 -10.62 -25.56
N GLU A 277 -1.94 -9.71 -24.60
CA GLU A 277 -1.21 -8.44 -24.79
C GLU A 277 0.21 -8.68 -25.32
N VAL A 278 0.97 -9.58 -24.68
CA VAL A 278 2.37 -9.86 -25.07
C VAL A 278 2.47 -10.43 -26.49
N ALA A 279 1.59 -11.36 -26.84
CA ALA A 279 1.57 -12.00 -28.15
C ALA A 279 1.15 -11.02 -29.26
N MET A 280 0.14 -10.20 -28.98
CA MET A 280 -0.31 -9.14 -29.85
C MET A 280 0.78 -8.08 -30.07
N ASP A 281 1.57 -7.76 -29.05
CA ASP A 281 2.66 -6.77 -29.16
C ASP A 281 3.81 -7.26 -30.00
N ALA A 282 4.13 -8.54 -29.88
CA ALA A 282 5.11 -9.18 -30.73
C ALA A 282 4.67 -9.19 -32.21
N LEU A 283 3.42 -9.58 -32.48
CA LEU A 283 2.85 -9.56 -33.85
C LEU A 283 2.79 -8.14 -34.43
N ARG A 284 2.33 -7.17 -33.64
CA ARG A 284 2.24 -5.76 -34.02
C ARG A 284 3.61 -5.23 -34.40
N ARG A 285 4.64 -5.43 -33.58
CA ARG A 285 6.01 -4.97 -33.88
C ARG A 285 6.58 -5.63 -35.12
N ALA A 286 6.44 -6.96 -35.26
CA ALA A 286 6.90 -7.67 -36.45
C ALA A 286 6.22 -7.13 -37.73
N LEU A 287 4.91 -6.89 -37.69
CA LEU A 287 4.19 -6.34 -38.83
C LEU A 287 4.62 -4.89 -39.15
N GLN A 288 4.83 -4.05 -38.14
CA GLN A 288 5.35 -2.69 -38.32
C GLN A 288 6.74 -2.69 -38.98
N ASP A 289 7.62 -3.60 -38.57
CA ASP A 289 8.96 -3.72 -39.15
C ASP A 289 8.89 -4.14 -40.63
N SER A 290 8.01 -5.08 -40.99
CA SER A 290 7.77 -5.47 -42.38
C SER A 290 7.25 -4.32 -43.25
N LEU A 291 6.36 -3.49 -42.71
CA LEU A 291 5.81 -2.33 -43.43
C LEU A 291 6.86 -1.22 -43.59
N ARG A 292 7.72 -1.00 -42.59
CA ARG A 292 8.83 -0.04 -42.66
C ARG A 292 9.86 -0.46 -43.71
N ALA A 293 10.20 -1.75 -43.77
CA ALA A 293 11.17 -2.28 -44.73
C ALA A 293 10.75 -2.03 -46.19
N GLU A 294 9.44 -2.04 -46.47
CA GLU A 294 8.90 -1.77 -47.80
C GLU A 294 9.04 -0.30 -48.20
N ARG A 295 8.76 0.66 -47.29
CA ARG A 295 8.95 2.10 -47.57
C ARG A 295 10.40 2.45 -47.90
N HIS A 296 11.35 1.71 -47.33
CA HIS A 296 12.78 1.95 -47.51
C HIS A 296 13.38 1.20 -48.72
N ARG A 297 12.59 0.41 -49.47
CA ARG A 297 13.06 -0.09 -50.77
C ARG A 297 13.07 1.09 -51.74
N PRO A 298 14.23 1.54 -52.23
CA PRO A 298 14.27 2.57 -53.26
C PRO A 298 13.48 2.04 -54.44
N VAL A 299 12.39 2.72 -54.78
CA VAL A 299 11.65 2.47 -56.01
C VAL A 299 12.62 2.80 -57.14
N LEU A 300 13.35 1.78 -57.60
CA LEU A 300 14.03 1.82 -58.89
C LEU A 300 12.91 1.90 -59.92
N ARG A 301 12.42 3.12 -60.13
CA ARG A 301 11.65 3.51 -61.30
C ARG A 301 12.60 3.28 -62.46
N LEU A 302 12.54 2.09 -63.04
CA LEU A 302 12.95 1.88 -64.41
C LEU A 302 12.01 2.74 -65.25
N GLU A 303 12.37 4.01 -65.43
CA GLU A 303 11.83 4.83 -66.52
C GLU A 303 12.01 3.99 -67.78
N ARG A 304 10.91 3.45 -68.32
CA ARG A 304 10.91 2.88 -69.66
C ARG A 304 11.40 3.98 -70.60
N PRO A 305 12.52 3.80 -71.32
CA PRO A 305 12.89 4.75 -72.35
C PRO A 305 11.84 4.66 -73.46
N ASN A 306 11.06 5.73 -73.58
CA ASN A 306 10.18 5.98 -74.70
C ASN A 306 11.05 6.20 -75.95
N ARG A 307 11.40 5.13 -76.68
CA ARG A 307 12.01 5.21 -78.01
C ARG A 307 11.03 4.70 -79.06
N LEU A 308 10.25 5.64 -79.58
CA LEU A 308 9.69 5.59 -80.93
C LEU A 308 10.86 5.49 -81.93
N LEU A 309 11.04 4.33 -82.56
CA LEU A 309 11.80 4.21 -83.81
C LEU A 309 10.80 4.30 -84.96
N THR A 310 10.67 5.49 -85.54
CA THR A 310 10.05 5.72 -86.84
C THR A 310 10.97 5.21 -87.95
N TYR A 311 10.53 4.17 -88.68
CA TYR A 311 11.15 3.75 -89.92
C TYR A 311 10.67 4.70 -91.03
N VAL A 312 11.55 5.60 -91.51
CA VAL A 312 11.33 6.37 -92.73
C VAL A 312 11.77 5.50 -93.91
N ARG A 313 10.85 5.30 -94.84
CA ARG A 313 11.00 4.55 -96.09
C ARG A 313 11.81 5.38 -97.08
N GLY A 314 12.90 4.82 -97.59
CA GLY A 314 13.58 5.23 -98.82
C GLY A 314 13.62 4.06 -99.78
#